data_AF-A0A2P8Q4V2-F1
#
_entry.id   AF-A0A2P8Q4V2-F1
#
_cell.length_a   1.000
_cell.length_b   1.000
_cell.length_c   1.000
_cell.angle_alpha   90.00
_cell.angle_beta   90.00
_cell.angle_gamma   90.00
#
_symmetry.space_group_name_H-M   'P 1'
#
loop_
_entity.id
_entity.type
_entity.pdbx_description
1 polymer ?
#
loop_
_entity_poly.entity_id
_entity_poly.type
_entity_poly.pdbx_seq_one_letter_code
_entity_poly.pdbx_strand_id
1 'polypeptide(L)'
;MDQSPEAPKQTPTAKEIAGEFRDKITGPDREYEPGDQLPAARKLAKELGVQLMTVQSAFGQLRDEGLVLTQQGRGTFVRDPSVPLGTEPGSSPAFSALAAELSTIHDALHSLGERLDRLERLVGSETPPSP
;
A
#
# COMPACT_ATOMS: atom_id res chain seq x y z
N MET A 1 -0.33 -8.92 -39.66
CA MET A 1 0.76 -7.99 -39.31
C MET A 1 0.12 -6.62 -39.39
N ASP A 2 -0.01 -5.80 -38.36
CA ASP A 2 0.63 -5.70 -37.07
C ASP A 2 -0.36 -4.85 -36.25
N GLN A 3 -0.86 -5.37 -35.12
CA GLN A 3 -1.64 -4.57 -34.17
C GLN A 3 -0.90 -4.60 -32.84
N SER A 4 -0.12 -3.56 -32.61
CA SER A 4 0.32 -3.18 -31.28
C SER A 4 0.41 -1.66 -31.24
N PRO A 5 -0.27 -1.04 -30.27
CA PRO A 5 0.33 0.07 -29.58
C PRO A 5 0.51 -0.37 -28.12
N GLU A 6 1.72 -0.82 -27.81
CA GLU A 6 2.23 -0.91 -26.43
C GLU A 6 2.11 0.48 -25.79
N ALA A 7 1.13 0.65 -24.90
CA ALA A 7 1.13 1.77 -23.96
C ALA A 7 2.18 1.50 -22.87
N PRO A 8 2.94 2.52 -22.41
CA PRO A 8 4.03 2.32 -21.47
C PRO A 8 3.49 1.83 -20.13
N LYS A 9 3.90 0.65 -19.67
CA LYS A 9 3.54 0.11 -18.35
C LYS A 9 4.27 0.90 -17.26
N GLN A 10 3.69 2.02 -16.86
CA GLN A 10 4.12 2.76 -15.66
C GLN A 10 3.93 1.86 -14.44
N THR A 11 4.95 1.76 -13.60
CA THR A 11 4.90 1.05 -12.31
C THR A 11 3.74 1.62 -11.48
N PRO A 12 2.77 0.78 -11.05
CA PRO A 12 1.58 1.30 -10.40
C PRO A 12 1.92 1.94 -9.05
N THR A 13 1.35 3.13 -8.83
CA THR A 13 1.51 3.89 -7.60
C THR A 13 0.73 3.25 -6.46
N ALA A 14 1.09 3.56 -5.21
CA ALA A 14 0.37 3.07 -4.03
C ALA A 14 -1.14 3.41 -4.08
N LYS A 15 -1.49 4.59 -4.61
CA LYS A 15 -2.87 5.04 -4.75
C LYS A 15 -3.66 4.22 -5.78
N GLU A 16 -3.03 3.83 -6.88
CA GLU A 16 -3.67 2.99 -7.91
C GLU A 16 -3.90 1.56 -7.38
N ILE A 17 -2.93 0.99 -6.67
CA ILE A 17 -3.08 -0.31 -6.01
C ILE A 17 -4.22 -0.25 -4.97
N ALA A 18 -4.25 0.79 -4.14
CA ALA A 18 -5.33 0.97 -3.18
C ALA A 18 -6.70 1.11 -3.86
N GLY A 19 -6.76 1.84 -4.98
CA GLY A 19 -7.98 1.97 -5.80
C GLY A 19 -8.49 0.62 -6.29
N GLU A 20 -7.63 -0.18 -6.91
CA GLU A 20 -8.00 -1.50 -7.44
C GLU A 20 -8.53 -2.41 -6.32
N PHE A 21 -7.85 -2.48 -5.19
CA PHE A 21 -8.30 -3.31 -4.08
C PHE A 21 -9.56 -2.77 -3.41
N ARG A 22 -9.75 -1.44 -3.35
CA ARG A 22 -10.99 -0.83 -2.87
C ARG A 22 -12.18 -1.28 -3.71
N ASP A 23 -12.03 -1.26 -5.03
CA ASP A 23 -13.08 -1.68 -5.95
C ASP A 23 -13.37 -3.18 -5.80
N LYS A 24 -12.36 -4.01 -5.59
CA LYS A 24 -12.53 -5.45 -5.34
C LYS A 24 -13.17 -5.77 -3.99
N ILE A 25 -13.09 -4.87 -3.00
CA ILE A 25 -13.70 -5.04 -1.67
C ILE A 25 -15.12 -4.47 -1.62
N THR A 26 -15.33 -3.29 -2.21
CA THR A 26 -16.56 -2.49 -2.05
C THR A 26 -17.42 -2.40 -3.31
N GLY A 27 -16.86 -2.76 -4.46
CA GLY A 27 -17.52 -2.64 -5.75
C GLY A 27 -18.63 -3.66 -5.97
N PRO A 28 -19.39 -3.49 -7.07
CA PRO A 28 -20.49 -4.39 -7.42
C PRO A 28 -20.02 -5.81 -7.78
N ASP A 29 -18.81 -5.94 -8.32
CA ASP A 29 -18.13 -7.20 -8.65
C ASP A 29 -17.04 -7.49 -7.61
N ARG A 30 -17.47 -7.56 -6.35
CA ARG A 30 -16.59 -7.79 -5.19
C ARG A 30 -15.94 -9.18 -5.26
N GLU A 31 -14.62 -9.18 -5.22
CA GLU A 31 -13.76 -10.37 -5.31
C GLU A 31 -13.27 -10.83 -3.92
N TYR A 32 -13.40 -9.96 -2.91
CA TYR A 32 -13.07 -10.25 -1.52
C TYR A 32 -14.26 -10.00 -0.59
N GLU A 33 -14.60 -10.99 0.23
CA GLU A 33 -15.62 -10.90 1.27
C GLU A 33 -15.02 -10.47 2.62
N PRO A 34 -15.84 -9.92 3.54
CA PRO A 34 -15.42 -9.71 4.93
C PRO A 34 -14.74 -10.93 5.54
N GLY A 35 -13.53 -10.73 6.08
CA GLY A 35 -12.71 -11.80 6.63
C GLY A 35 -11.75 -12.47 5.65
N ASP A 36 -11.86 -12.19 4.35
CA ASP A 36 -10.93 -12.74 3.35
C ASP A 36 -9.54 -12.17 3.50
N GLN A 37 -8.54 -13.01 3.24
CA GLN A 37 -7.14 -12.61 3.28
C GLN A 37 -6.73 -11.98 1.94
N LEU A 38 -6.19 -10.77 2.02
CA LEU A 38 -5.55 -10.14 0.88
C LEU A 38 -4.22 -10.82 0.52
N PRO A 39 -3.75 -10.71 -0.73
CA PRO A 39 -2.44 -11.19 -1.13
C PRO A 39 -1.33 -10.65 -0.24
N ALA A 40 -0.37 -11.50 0.12
CA ALA A 40 0.78 -11.07 0.89
C ALA A 40 1.52 -9.94 0.17
N ALA A 41 1.83 -8.85 0.87
CA ALA A 41 2.43 -7.65 0.26
C ALA A 41 3.70 -7.94 -0.56
N ARG A 42 4.54 -8.90 -0.12
CA ARG A 42 5.73 -9.34 -0.88
C ARG A 42 5.39 -10.07 -2.18
N LYS A 43 4.35 -10.91 -2.16
CA LYS A 43 3.90 -11.64 -3.35
C LYS A 43 3.34 -10.66 -4.38
N LEU A 44 2.45 -9.77 -3.92
CA LEU A 44 1.84 -8.74 -4.76
C LEU A 44 2.89 -7.77 -5.33
N ALA A 45 3.88 -7.36 -4.53
CA ALA A 45 4.98 -6.53 -5.00
C ALA A 45 5.76 -7.20 -6.14
N LYS A 46 6.02 -8.50 -6.04
CA LYS A 46 6.69 -9.28 -7.08
C LYS A 46 5.84 -9.42 -8.35
N GLU A 47 4.53 -9.63 -8.20
CA GLU A 47 3.59 -9.76 -9.32
C GLU A 47 3.44 -8.44 -10.10
N LEU A 48 3.39 -7.32 -9.38
CA LEU A 48 3.24 -5.99 -9.97
C LEU A 48 4.57 -5.32 -10.37
N GLY A 49 5.71 -5.89 -9.98
CA GLY A 49 7.02 -5.29 -10.23
C GLY A 49 7.24 -3.97 -9.49
N VAL A 50 6.62 -3.80 -8.31
CA VAL A 50 6.72 -2.59 -7.48
C VAL A 50 7.58 -2.85 -6.24
N GLN A 51 7.99 -1.78 -5.56
CA GLN A 51 8.64 -1.92 -4.26
C GLN A 51 7.63 -2.39 -3.20
N LEU A 52 8.11 -3.20 -2.24
CA LEU A 52 7.28 -3.69 -1.13
C LEU A 52 6.62 -2.54 -0.35
N MET A 53 7.34 -1.44 -0.13
CA MET A 53 6.84 -0.24 0.56
C MET A 53 5.63 0.36 -0.15
N THR A 54 5.58 0.31 -1.49
CA THR A 54 4.45 0.81 -2.29
C THR A 54 3.18 0.01 -2.01
N VAL A 55 3.28 -1.32 -1.94
CA VAL A 55 2.14 -2.20 -1.60
C VAL A 55 1.72 -2.01 -0.15
N GLN A 56 2.68 -1.89 0.76
CA GLN A 56 2.38 -1.65 2.18
C GLN A 56 1.69 -0.29 2.38
N SER A 57 2.12 0.75 1.67
CA SER A 57 1.46 2.05 1.66
C SER A 57 0.02 1.95 1.13
N ALA A 58 -0.20 1.19 0.06
CA ALA A 58 -1.54 0.96 -0.49
C ALA A 58 -2.47 0.26 0.52
N PHE A 59 -2.00 -0.81 1.17
CA PHE A 59 -2.76 -1.49 2.22
C PHE A 59 -2.94 -0.62 3.48
N GLY A 60 -1.97 0.26 3.77
CA GLY A 60 -2.09 1.29 4.80
C GLY A 60 -3.26 2.23 4.53
N GLN A 61 -3.40 2.74 3.31
CA GLN A 61 -4.53 3.59 2.92
C GLN A 61 -5.87 2.86 3.10
N LEU A 62 -5.98 1.60 2.65
CA LEU A 62 -7.20 0.79 2.84
C LEU A 62 -7.51 0.56 4.32
N ARG A 63 -6.48 0.40 5.16
CA ARG A 63 -6.65 0.24 6.61
C ARG A 63 -7.17 1.53 7.23
N ASP A 64 -6.62 2.67 6.82
CA ASP A 64 -7.01 3.98 7.33
C ASP A 64 -8.44 4.36 6.90
N GLU A 65 -8.88 3.86 5.72
CA GLU A 65 -10.28 3.89 5.27
C GLU A 65 -11.19 2.89 6.01
N GLY A 66 -10.60 1.98 6.78
CA GLY A 66 -11.33 0.95 7.51
C GLY A 66 -11.81 -0.21 6.64
N LEU A 67 -11.23 -0.44 5.47
CA LEU A 67 -11.62 -1.55 4.60
C LEU A 67 -10.89 -2.84 4.94
N VAL A 68 -9.73 -2.75 5.59
CA VAL A 68 -8.90 -3.91 5.93
C VAL A 68 -8.33 -3.83 7.34
N LEU A 69 -7.95 -4.98 7.88
CA LEU A 69 -7.29 -5.17 9.17
C LEU A 69 -5.97 -5.91 8.93
N THR A 70 -4.88 -5.44 9.54
CA THR A 70 -3.58 -6.14 9.45
C THR A 70 -3.29 -6.84 10.76
N GLN A 71 -3.25 -8.17 10.72
CA GLN A 71 -2.85 -9.01 11.83
C GLN A 71 -1.38 -9.38 11.68
N GLN A 72 -0.53 -8.90 12.58
CA GLN A 72 0.91 -9.16 12.52
C GLN A 72 1.19 -10.67 12.51
N GLY A 73 2.02 -11.11 11.55
CA GLY A 73 2.37 -12.52 11.35
C GLY A 73 1.29 -13.35 10.65
N ARG A 74 0.07 -12.83 10.49
CA ARG A 74 -1.06 -13.53 9.84
C ARG A 74 -1.44 -12.91 8.50
N GLY A 75 -1.14 -11.63 8.27
CA GLY A 75 -1.38 -10.94 7.01
C GLY A 75 -2.46 -9.86 7.13
N THR A 76 -3.02 -9.47 5.99
CA THR A 76 -4.04 -8.42 5.88
C THR A 76 -5.35 -9.05 5.45
N PHE A 77 -6.44 -8.68 6.12
CA PHE A 77 -7.77 -9.25 5.94
C PHE A 77 -8.80 -8.15 5.67
N VAL A 78 -9.83 -8.43 4.89
CA VAL A 78 -10.95 -7.50 4.68
C VAL A 78 -11.73 -7.34 5.97
N ARG A 79 -12.01 -6.10 6.36
CA ARG A 79 -12.72 -5.79 7.59
C ARG A 79 -14.19 -6.18 7.46
N ASP A 80 -14.72 -6.81 8.49
CA ASP A 80 -16.16 -6.97 8.66
C ASP A 80 -16.76 -5.68 9.25
N PRO A 81 -17.64 -4.96 8.53
CA PRO A 81 -18.27 -3.74 9.04
C PRO A 81 -19.20 -3.99 10.23
N SER A 82 -19.60 -5.24 10.47
CA SER A 82 -20.44 -5.66 11.60
C SER A 82 -19.66 -5.73 12.91
N VAL A 83 -18.32 -5.82 12.84
CA VAL A 83 -17.44 -5.89 14.01
C VAL A 83 -17.03 -4.47 14.42
N PRO A 84 -17.34 -4.04 15.67
CA PRO A 84 -16.92 -2.73 16.16
C PRO A 84 -15.40 -2.58 16.13
N LEU A 85 -14.94 -1.43 15.63
CA LEU A 85 -13.55 -0.99 15.71
C LEU A 85 -13.04 -1.15 17.16
N GLY A 86 -12.06 -2.03 17.38
CA GLY A 86 -11.44 -2.27 18.69
C GLY A 86 -11.67 -3.65 19.32
N THR A 87 -12.45 -4.55 18.71
CA THR A 87 -12.72 -5.90 19.27
C THR A 87 -11.86 -7.01 18.65
N GLU A 88 -10.66 -6.70 18.14
CA GLU A 88 -9.80 -7.74 17.56
C GLU A 88 -9.16 -8.63 18.65
N PRO A 89 -9.33 -9.96 18.60
CA PRO A 89 -8.62 -10.89 19.47
C PRO A 89 -7.13 -10.89 19.10
N GLY A 90 -6.34 -10.04 19.77
CA GLY A 90 -4.91 -9.84 19.49
C GLY A 90 -4.38 -8.45 19.89
N SER A 91 -5.26 -7.47 20.11
CA SER A 91 -4.89 -6.11 20.50
C SER A 91 -4.62 -6.01 22.00
N SER A 92 -3.46 -6.49 22.44
CA SER A 92 -2.92 -5.98 23.71
C SER A 92 -2.70 -4.47 23.59
N PRO A 93 -3.02 -3.65 24.61
CA PRO A 93 -2.74 -2.22 24.60
C PRO A 93 -1.26 -1.89 24.32
N ALA A 94 -0.34 -2.78 24.74
CA ALA A 94 1.08 -2.63 24.44
C ALA A 94 1.38 -2.85 22.94
N PHE A 95 0.67 -3.78 22.31
CA PHE A 95 0.81 -4.08 20.90
C PHE A 95 0.29 -2.94 20.02
N SER A 96 -0.86 -2.35 20.36
CA SER A 96 -1.41 -1.21 19.63
C SER A 96 -0.53 0.04 19.76
N ALA A 97 0.06 0.29 20.92
CA ALA A 97 1.00 1.38 21.13
C ALA A 97 2.24 1.24 20.24
N LEU A 98 2.85 0.04 20.20
CA LEU A 98 4.00 -0.23 19.32
C LEU A 98 3.64 -0.13 17.84
N ALA A 99 2.46 -0.61 17.45
CA ALA A 99 1.98 -0.50 16.08
C ALA A 99 1.79 0.96 15.64
N ALA A 100 1.26 1.81 16.53
CA ALA A 100 1.12 3.25 16.29
C ALA A 100 2.50 3.93 16.13
N GLU A 101 3.47 3.56 16.96
CA GLU A 101 4.85 4.06 16.87
C GLU A 101 5.51 3.65 15.54
N LEU A 102 5.36 2.39 15.12
CA LEU A 102 5.87 1.92 13.83
C LEU A 102 5.20 2.61 12.64
N SER A 103 3.90 2.91 12.71
CA SER A 103 3.21 3.67 11.66
C SER A 103 3.80 5.07 11.54
N THR A 104 4.00 5.74 12.67
CA THR A 104 4.62 7.08 12.73
C THR A 104 6.00 7.09 12.08
N ILE A 105 6.81 6.06 12.35
CA ILE A 105 8.13 5.92 11.73
C ILE A 105 8.02 5.72 10.22
N HIS A 106 7.10 4.87 9.74
CA HIS A 106 6.89 4.67 8.31
C HIS A 106 6.44 5.94 7.60
N ASP A 107 5.53 6.71 8.21
CA ASP A 107 5.06 7.98 7.65
C ASP A 107 6.21 9.00 7.54
N ALA A 108 7.05 9.08 8.56
CA ALA A 108 8.24 9.92 8.55
C ALA A 108 9.25 9.49 7.47
N LEU A 109 9.47 8.18 7.31
CA LEU A 109 10.35 7.63 6.28
C LEU A 109 9.80 7.88 4.87
N HIS A 110 8.49 7.74 4.67
CA HIS A 110 7.85 8.03 3.39
C HIS A 110 7.96 9.53 3.05
N SER A 111 7.70 10.41 4.01
CA SER A 111 7.89 11.86 3.84
C SER A 111 9.34 12.22 3.50
N LEU A 112 10.31 11.52 4.11
CA LEU A 112 11.71 11.71 3.77
C LEU A 112 12.03 11.24 2.35
N GLY A 113 11.49 10.10 1.92
CA GLY A 113 11.60 9.61 0.53
C GLY A 113 11.09 10.64 -0.48
N GLU A 114 9.88 11.14 -0.29
CA GLU A 114 9.27 12.17 -1.16
C GLU A 114 10.12 13.44 -1.25
N ARG A 115 10.75 13.84 -0.13
CA ARG A 115 11.64 15.00 -0.08
C ARG A 115 12.95 14.73 -0.83
N LEU A 116 13.49 13.52 -0.72
CA LEU A 116 14.70 13.11 -1.44
C LEU A 116 14.43 13.06 -2.95
N ASP A 117 13.34 12.44 -3.38
CA ASP A 117 12.93 12.41 -4.79
C ASP A 117 12.77 13.84 -5.36
N ARG A 118 12.17 14.75 -4.59
CA ARG A 118 12.07 16.17 -4.97
C ARG A 118 13.46 16.80 -5.11
N LEU A 119 14.38 16.54 -4.18
CA LEU A 119 15.74 17.09 -4.23
C LEU A 119 16.54 16.53 -5.41
N GLU A 120 16.48 15.22 -5.64
CA GLU A 120 17.15 14.57 -6.78
C GLU A 120 16.66 15.11 -8.12
N ARG A 121 15.36 15.42 -8.25
CA ARG A 121 14.81 16.08 -9.45
C ARG A 121 15.32 17.51 -9.65
N LEU A 122 15.58 18.24 -8.56
CA LEU A 122 16.15 19.60 -8.64
C LEU A 122 17.64 19.53 -8.98
N VAL A 123 18.40 18.65 -8.34
CA VAL A 123 19.85 18.48 -8.56
C VAL A 123 20.14 17.84 -9.92
N GLY A 124 19.31 16.91 -10.39
CA GLY A 124 19.41 16.31 -11.73
C GLY A 124 19.18 17.27 -12.90
N SER A 125 18.80 18.52 -12.63
CA SER A 125 18.76 19.59 -13.64
C SER A 125 20.08 20.35 -13.80
N GLU A 126 21.09 20.05 -12.97
CA GLU A 126 22.45 20.59 -13.04
C GLU A 126 23.47 19.50 -13.44
N THR A 127 23.44 19.05 -14.69
CA THR A 127 24.65 18.46 -15.30
C THR A 127 25.11 19.40 -16.43
N PRO A 128 26.16 20.22 -16.24
CA PRO A 128 26.72 20.98 -17.35
C PRO A 128 27.33 20.03 -18.38
N PRO A 129 27.22 20.31 -19.69
CA PRO A 129 27.81 19.47 -20.73
C PRO A 129 29.34 19.44 -20.59
N SER A 130 29.90 18.24 -20.72
CA SER A 130 31.34 17.97 -20.74
C SER A 130 32.10 18.85 -21.75
N PRO A 131 33.35 19.25 -21.46
CA PRO A 131 34.32 19.59 -22.49
C PRO A 131 34.90 18.33 -23.18
#